data_AF-A0A8H4XXU6-F1
#
_entry.id   AF-A0A8H4XXU6-F1
#
_cell.length_a   1.000
_cell.length_b   1.000
_cell.length_c   1.000
_cell.angle_alpha   90.00
_cell.angle_beta   90.00
_cell.angle_gamma   90.00
#
_symmetry.space_group_name_H-M   'P 1'
#
loop_
_entity.id
_entity.type
_entity.pdbx_description
1 polymer ?
#
loop_
_entity_poly.entity_id
_entity_poly.type
_entity_poly.pdbx_seq_one_letter_code
_entity_poly.pdbx_strand_id
1 'polypeptide(L)'
;MRPRLVGRRHVQLLTSRRPTLRPSSPCLLRTFTHHTQLTTQSRPNIPFLSIPSASHRASVRYLTTERKQWLKHEAKLAVRYTASFWGLLACIGVILFFVNEEKLEKEYPTPHEWGWMTRKFLRDSHNSNQPPNGEVNWPWSFELARGLVLRLEDARVDGQGVTKLTDRVDPGAEIPGEFNPCDISSKSEEWRRGYFEAIMLAAKGAEHVDNWVRDLSRNIISPPEFVIGPSNPRPTPIPPGQPHAPREEDCEVAYPSADNFYMKILATKGFNSRQKLEATLEYASFMEFKKQPEGAEALYHLALAEAAQGLDMSNPPYNPKTFVLNEKAGPPSQNTLDAVTAIATFKARSGKVDSALPIYLSLLKARRYLSNDAPPAARVKPRSNSSLNQLVEMFSQAEYPPPPPDGTQPPWRSPHERCQEASLSLWIGEILFASSSKDEGLSWTRESVDVAEEQLRNMDLLTGDKAARKTCRECLNTGLDNWARMVVKLAKEEEKRRAKAATQSSVFSLWGGAAPTTEDRWTAEDAVVKERTRRTRELVEDLTPASPNLASLFKA
;
A
#
# COMPACT_ATOMS: atom_id res chain seq x y z
N MET A 1 25.73 -44.91 -16.06
CA MET A 1 25.49 -46.37 -16.03
C MET A 1 24.10 -46.67 -15.46
N ARG A 2 23.36 -47.62 -16.04
CA ARG A 2 22.31 -48.45 -15.39
C ARG A 2 22.93 -49.85 -15.20
N PRO A 3 22.56 -50.70 -14.21
CA PRO A 3 21.23 -51.38 -14.15
C PRO A 3 20.65 -51.71 -12.73
N ARG A 4 19.31 -51.75 -12.56
CA ARG A 4 18.38 -52.91 -12.31
C ARG A 4 18.19 -53.38 -10.83
N LEU A 5 16.96 -53.27 -10.27
CA LEU A 5 15.92 -54.33 -10.00
C LEU A 5 16.22 -55.18 -8.71
N VAL A 6 15.32 -55.67 -7.84
CA VAL A 6 13.86 -56.03 -7.77
C VAL A 6 13.37 -55.74 -6.31
N GLY A 7 12.09 -55.60 -5.90
CA GLY A 7 10.80 -55.45 -6.59
C GLY A 7 9.57 -56.17 -5.93
N ARG A 8 8.40 -55.49 -5.86
CA ARG A 8 7.00 -56.01 -6.06
C ARG A 8 6.05 -56.36 -4.87
N ARG A 9 4.89 -55.67 -4.80
CA ARG A 9 3.50 -56.23 -4.65
C ARG A 9 2.42 -55.20 -5.08
N HIS A 10 1.23 -55.69 -5.47
CA HIS A 10 0.10 -54.96 -6.13
C HIS A 10 -0.93 -54.40 -5.08
N VAL A 11 -2.03 -53.65 -5.34
CA VAL A 11 -3.12 -53.77 -6.35
C VAL A 11 -3.94 -52.46 -6.54
N GLN A 12 -4.14 -52.06 -7.82
CA GLN A 12 -5.29 -51.43 -8.55
C GLN A 12 -6.26 -50.43 -7.83
N LEU A 13 -6.48 -49.19 -8.31
CA LEU A 13 -7.20 -48.71 -9.54
C LEU A 13 -8.76 -48.82 -9.44
N LEU A 14 -9.64 -47.90 -9.88
CA LEU A 14 -9.56 -46.74 -10.79
C LEU A 14 -10.43 -45.52 -10.40
N THR A 15 -9.94 -44.36 -10.87
CA THR A 15 -10.55 -43.08 -11.27
C THR A 15 -12.00 -43.02 -11.79
N SER A 16 -12.65 -41.87 -11.58
CA SER A 16 -13.87 -41.40 -12.25
C SER A 16 -13.58 -40.57 -13.52
N ARG A 17 -14.46 -40.64 -14.54
CA ARG A 17 -14.43 -39.76 -15.73
C ARG A 17 -15.84 -39.45 -16.25
N ARG A 18 -16.11 -38.16 -16.51
CA ARG A 18 -17.23 -37.59 -17.29
C ARG A 18 -17.28 -38.19 -18.73
N PRO A 19 -18.40 -38.17 -19.50
CA PRO A 19 -19.08 -36.93 -19.92
C PRO A 19 -20.63 -37.02 -20.18
N THR A 20 -21.13 -36.30 -21.19
CA THR A 20 -22.44 -35.61 -21.28
C THR A 20 -23.30 -35.98 -22.52
N LEU A 21 -24.55 -35.45 -22.57
CA LEU A 21 -25.43 -35.15 -23.74
C LEU A 21 -26.45 -36.19 -24.30
N ARG A 22 -27.75 -35.91 -24.05
CA ARG A 22 -28.97 -35.94 -24.93
C ARG A 22 -29.24 -37.18 -25.88
N PRO A 23 -30.32 -37.24 -26.71
CA PRO A 23 -31.67 -37.68 -26.30
C PRO A 23 -32.39 -38.68 -27.26
N SER A 24 -33.41 -39.44 -26.81
CA SER A 24 -34.52 -39.95 -27.66
C SER A 24 -35.70 -40.56 -26.88
N SER A 25 -36.88 -40.61 -27.51
CA SER A 25 -38.14 -41.27 -27.05
C SER A 25 -38.39 -42.57 -27.86
N PRO A 26 -39.56 -43.26 -27.87
CA PRO A 26 -40.67 -43.46 -26.92
C PRO A 26 -41.09 -44.97 -26.78
N CYS A 27 -42.32 -45.26 -26.27
CA CYS A 27 -43.11 -46.51 -26.47
C CYS A 27 -42.67 -47.81 -25.70
N LEU A 28 -43.51 -48.79 -25.33
CA LEU A 28 -44.98 -49.01 -25.44
C LEU A 28 -45.50 -50.04 -24.38
N LEU A 29 -46.83 -50.15 -24.28
CA LEU A 29 -47.71 -51.05 -23.49
C LEU A 29 -47.26 -52.51 -23.24
N ARG A 30 -47.71 -53.09 -22.10
CA ARG A 30 -48.36 -54.41 -22.10
C ARG A 30 -49.34 -54.61 -20.92
N THR A 31 -50.40 -55.39 -21.16
CA THR A 31 -51.59 -55.53 -20.32
C THR A 31 -51.71 -56.86 -19.56
N PHE A 32 -52.49 -56.83 -18.49
CA PHE A 32 -53.24 -57.90 -17.79
C PHE A 32 -53.14 -59.35 -18.28
N THR A 33 -53.00 -60.25 -17.30
CA THR A 33 -53.92 -61.34 -16.88
C THR A 33 -53.26 -62.00 -15.64
N HIS A 34 -53.89 -62.67 -14.66
CA HIS A 34 -54.96 -63.67 -14.67
C HIS A 34 -55.59 -63.89 -13.26
N HIS A 35 -56.81 -64.43 -13.27
CA HIS A 35 -57.44 -65.36 -12.31
C HIS A 35 -57.59 -65.05 -10.81
N THR A 36 -58.85 -64.82 -10.44
CA THR A 36 -59.48 -65.20 -9.17
C THR A 36 -59.55 -66.72 -8.98
N GLN A 37 -59.37 -67.22 -7.75
CA GLN A 37 -59.87 -68.53 -7.31
C GLN A 37 -60.80 -68.34 -6.10
N LEU A 38 -61.89 -69.10 -6.06
CA LEU A 38 -62.88 -69.13 -4.97
C LEU A 38 -62.69 -70.38 -4.09
N THR A 39 -62.53 -70.18 -2.78
CA THR A 39 -63.08 -71.02 -1.68
C THR A 39 -63.22 -70.09 -0.45
N THR A 40 -64.40 -69.80 0.09
CA THR A 40 -65.28 -70.62 0.95
C THR A 40 -64.61 -71.24 2.18
N GLN A 41 -64.66 -70.57 3.35
CA GLN A 41 -65.52 -70.96 4.49
C GLN A 41 -65.25 -70.14 5.78
N SER A 42 -66.36 -69.74 6.41
CA SER A 42 -66.59 -69.26 7.78
C SER A 42 -65.44 -69.22 8.83
N ARG A 43 -65.03 -68.01 9.22
CA ARG A 43 -65.01 -67.52 10.62
C ARG A 43 -64.81 -66.00 10.67
N PRO A 44 -65.48 -65.26 11.56
CA PRO A 44 -65.17 -63.84 11.80
C PRO A 44 -63.88 -63.72 12.60
N ASN A 45 -62.76 -63.45 11.94
CA ASN A 45 -61.50 -63.12 12.61
C ASN A 45 -61.59 -61.70 13.19
N ILE A 46 -61.51 -61.61 14.53
CA ILE A 46 -61.56 -60.36 15.28
C ILE A 46 -60.20 -59.65 15.11
N PRO A 47 -60.13 -58.42 14.57
CA PRO A 47 -58.88 -57.84 14.09
C PRO A 47 -57.88 -57.39 15.17
N PHE A 48 -58.16 -57.60 16.47
CA PHE A 48 -57.29 -57.12 17.56
C PHE A 48 -56.13 -58.07 17.92
N LEU A 49 -56.12 -59.30 17.40
CA LEU A 49 -55.06 -60.31 17.69
C LEU A 49 -54.19 -60.68 16.48
N SER A 50 -54.44 -60.13 15.29
CA SER A 50 -53.52 -60.27 14.16
C SER A 50 -52.38 -59.26 14.27
N ILE A 51 -51.23 -59.69 14.80
CA ILE A 51 -49.97 -58.93 14.69
C ILE A 51 -49.70 -58.70 13.19
N PRO A 52 -49.58 -57.45 12.72
CA PRO A 52 -49.33 -57.18 11.30
C PRO A 52 -47.92 -57.66 10.96
N SER A 53 -47.84 -58.78 10.24
CA SER A 53 -46.60 -59.30 9.71
C SER A 53 -46.04 -58.28 8.72
N ALA A 54 -44.78 -57.89 8.90
CA ALA A 54 -44.09 -56.90 8.06
C ALA A 54 -43.79 -57.44 6.66
N SER A 55 -44.82 -57.62 5.84
CA SER A 55 -44.69 -58.05 4.45
C SER A 55 -44.50 -56.84 3.54
N HIS A 56 -43.34 -56.80 2.86
CA HIS A 56 -42.95 -55.78 1.89
C HIS A 56 -43.87 -55.79 0.64
N ARG A 57 -45.08 -55.24 0.74
CA ARG A 57 -45.95 -54.93 -0.40
C ARG A 57 -46.32 -53.46 -0.38
N ALA A 58 -45.74 -52.74 -1.34
CA ALA A 58 -45.91 -51.33 -1.67
C ALA A 58 -47.04 -50.59 -0.93
N SER A 59 -46.70 -49.88 0.15
CA SER A 59 -47.57 -48.80 0.63
C SER A 59 -47.55 -47.67 -0.40
N VAL A 60 -48.49 -47.73 -1.36
CA VAL A 60 -48.96 -46.53 -2.05
C VAL A 60 -49.62 -45.69 -0.95
N ARG A 61 -48.83 -44.81 -0.33
CA ARG A 61 -49.28 -43.97 0.78
C ARG A 61 -50.29 -42.98 0.22
N TYR A 62 -51.57 -43.35 0.32
CA TYR A 62 -52.67 -42.42 0.09
C TYR A 62 -52.41 -41.17 0.94
N LEU A 63 -52.30 -40.02 0.26
CA LEU A 63 -52.19 -38.71 0.90
C LEU A 63 -53.53 -38.44 1.58
N THR A 64 -53.65 -38.85 2.84
CA THR A 64 -54.79 -38.47 3.68
C THR A 64 -54.88 -36.95 3.74
N THR A 65 -56.10 -36.44 3.82
CA THR A 65 -56.40 -35.00 3.84
C THR A 65 -55.63 -34.28 4.96
N GLU A 66 -55.49 -34.93 6.11
CA GLU A 66 -54.68 -34.47 7.24
C GLU A 66 -53.20 -34.33 6.88
N ARG A 67 -52.58 -35.32 6.22
CA ARG A 67 -51.16 -35.24 5.82
C ARG A 67 -50.91 -34.12 4.82
N LYS A 68 -51.89 -33.80 3.98
CA LYS A 68 -51.84 -32.65 3.06
C LYS A 68 -51.97 -31.31 3.78
N GLN A 69 -52.76 -31.22 4.86
CA GLN A 69 -52.84 -30.04 5.71
C GLN A 69 -51.57 -29.85 6.56
N TRP A 70 -51.04 -30.92 7.14
CA TRP A 70 -49.78 -30.94 7.88
C TRP A 70 -48.59 -30.52 7.00
N LEU A 71 -48.43 -31.10 5.80
CA LEU A 71 -47.39 -30.66 4.85
C LEU A 71 -47.54 -29.19 4.42
N LYS A 72 -48.76 -28.68 4.27
CA LYS A 72 -49.01 -27.24 4.01
C LYS A 72 -48.61 -26.38 5.21
N HIS A 73 -48.86 -26.84 6.43
CA HIS A 73 -48.47 -26.14 7.65
C HIS A 73 -46.95 -26.11 7.81
N GLU A 74 -46.27 -27.25 7.66
CA GLU A 74 -44.81 -27.34 7.69
C GLU A 74 -44.17 -26.51 6.57
N ALA A 75 -44.66 -26.57 5.34
CA ALA A 75 -44.13 -25.75 4.25
C ALA A 75 -44.29 -24.25 4.54
N LYS A 76 -45.46 -23.81 5.07
CA LYS A 76 -45.67 -22.42 5.48
C LYS A 76 -44.74 -22.00 6.64
N LEU A 77 -44.47 -22.91 7.56
CA LEU A 77 -43.57 -22.71 8.69
C LEU A 77 -42.10 -22.62 8.24
N ALA A 78 -41.66 -23.52 7.35
CA ALA A 78 -40.34 -23.53 6.74
C ALA A 78 -40.09 -22.27 5.90
N VAL A 79 -41.06 -21.83 5.09
CA VAL A 79 -40.98 -20.57 4.33
C VAL A 79 -40.86 -19.37 5.27
N ARG A 80 -41.60 -19.35 6.39
CA ARG A 80 -41.48 -18.29 7.41
C ARG A 80 -40.09 -18.28 8.05
N TYR A 81 -39.59 -19.42 8.53
CA TYR A 81 -38.28 -19.47 9.18
C TYR A 81 -37.12 -19.20 8.21
N THR A 82 -37.18 -19.69 6.97
CA THR A 82 -36.17 -19.36 5.96
C THR A 82 -36.20 -17.88 5.58
N ALA A 83 -37.38 -17.27 5.38
CA ALA A 83 -37.49 -15.84 5.14
C ALA A 83 -36.97 -15.01 6.33
N SER A 84 -37.30 -15.38 7.58
CA SER A 84 -36.77 -14.71 8.78
C SER A 84 -35.25 -14.88 8.92
N PHE A 85 -34.71 -16.06 8.59
CA PHE A 85 -33.26 -16.32 8.65
C PHE A 85 -32.49 -15.51 7.59
N TRP A 86 -32.95 -15.50 6.34
CA TRP A 86 -32.34 -14.68 5.28
C TRP A 86 -32.52 -13.18 5.55
N GLY A 87 -33.65 -12.76 6.11
CA GLY A 87 -33.87 -11.38 6.57
C GLY A 87 -32.89 -11.00 7.69
N LEU A 88 -32.69 -11.86 8.69
CA LEU A 88 -31.72 -11.64 9.75
C LEU A 88 -30.28 -11.55 9.21
N LEU A 89 -29.88 -12.46 8.31
CA LEU A 89 -28.57 -12.42 7.67
C LEU A 89 -28.37 -11.14 6.84
N ALA A 90 -29.41 -10.70 6.11
CA ALA A 90 -29.36 -9.44 5.36
C ALA A 90 -29.18 -8.23 6.30
N CYS A 91 -29.94 -8.18 7.41
CA CYS A 91 -29.77 -7.13 8.43
C CYS A 91 -28.37 -7.14 9.04
N ILE A 92 -27.82 -8.32 9.39
CA ILE A 92 -26.44 -8.45 9.91
C ILE A 92 -25.42 -7.96 8.86
N GLY A 93 -25.59 -8.33 7.59
CA GLY A 93 -24.73 -7.87 6.50
C GLY A 93 -24.74 -6.35 6.32
N VAL A 94 -25.92 -5.73 6.40
CA VAL A 94 -26.09 -4.27 6.34
C VAL A 94 -25.44 -3.58 7.56
N ILE A 95 -25.59 -4.12 8.76
CA ILE A 95 -24.94 -3.58 9.97
C ILE A 95 -23.41 -3.65 9.84
N LEU A 96 -22.86 -4.80 9.41
CA LEU A 96 -21.43 -4.96 9.21
C LEU A 96 -20.88 -4.03 8.12
N PHE A 97 -21.65 -3.79 7.06
CA PHE A 97 -21.30 -2.81 6.02
C PHE A 97 -21.20 -1.40 6.60
N PHE A 98 -22.21 -0.92 7.35
CA PHE A 98 -22.16 0.41 7.95
C PHE A 98 -21.06 0.58 9.00
N VAL A 99 -20.80 -0.44 9.84
CA VAL A 99 -19.68 -0.42 10.79
C VAL A 99 -18.33 -0.34 10.07
N ASN A 100 -18.19 -1.01 8.91
CA ASN A 100 -16.98 -0.90 8.09
C ASN A 100 -16.84 0.49 7.45
N GLU A 101 -17.92 1.04 6.91
CA GLU A 101 -17.96 2.41 6.34
C GLU A 101 -17.59 3.48 7.38
N GLU A 102 -18.08 3.36 8.62
CA GLU A 102 -17.78 4.26 9.73
C GLU A 102 -16.34 4.10 10.26
N LYS A 103 -15.82 2.87 10.26
CA LYS A 103 -14.39 2.63 10.52
C LYS A 103 -13.52 3.33 9.46
N LEU A 104 -13.86 3.18 8.18
CA LEU A 104 -13.15 3.83 7.08
C LEU A 104 -13.28 5.36 7.11
N GLU A 105 -14.40 5.93 7.55
CA GLU A 105 -14.58 7.39 7.72
C GLU A 105 -13.77 7.95 8.89
N LYS A 106 -13.36 7.12 9.87
CA LYS A 106 -12.45 7.50 10.95
C LYS A 106 -10.98 7.33 10.60
N GLU A 107 -10.66 6.40 9.71
CA GLU A 107 -9.30 6.20 9.19
C GLU A 107 -8.96 7.21 8.10
N TYR A 108 -9.92 7.52 7.23
CA TYR A 108 -9.84 8.48 6.13
C TYR A 108 -10.99 9.50 6.26
N PRO A 109 -10.85 10.51 7.14
CA PRO A 109 -11.87 11.54 7.36
C PRO A 109 -12.08 12.37 6.09
N THR A 110 -13.35 12.68 5.78
CA THR A 110 -13.73 13.32 4.51
C THR A 110 -14.51 14.62 4.74
N PRO A 111 -14.36 15.65 3.88
CA PRO A 111 -15.05 16.94 4.05
C PRO A 111 -16.57 16.77 4.11
N HIS A 112 -17.21 17.42 5.08
CA HIS A 112 -18.65 17.25 5.31
C HIS A 112 -19.54 17.87 4.23
N GLU A 113 -18.99 18.80 3.46
CA GLU A 113 -19.62 19.40 2.28
C GLU A 113 -19.84 18.40 1.13
N TRP A 114 -19.14 17.25 1.13
CA TRP A 114 -19.20 16.29 0.02
C TRP A 114 -20.41 15.35 0.13
N GLY A 115 -21.05 15.08 -1.00
CA GLY A 115 -22.06 14.04 -1.14
C GLY A 115 -21.54 12.66 -0.74
N TRP A 116 -22.43 11.84 -0.18
CA TRP A 116 -22.08 10.51 0.37
C TRP A 116 -21.32 9.61 -0.60
N MET A 117 -21.73 9.55 -1.87
CA MET A 117 -21.03 8.79 -2.92
C MET A 117 -19.58 9.24 -3.06
N THR A 118 -19.34 10.54 -3.09
CA THR A 118 -18.02 11.16 -3.30
C THR A 118 -17.11 10.88 -2.10
N ARG A 119 -17.64 10.96 -0.87
CA ARG A 119 -16.95 10.45 0.34
C ARG A 119 -16.68 8.95 0.30
N LYS A 120 -17.56 8.14 -0.31
CA LYS A 120 -17.35 6.71 -0.50
C LYS A 120 -16.25 6.41 -1.52
N PHE A 121 -16.19 7.12 -2.65
CA PHE A 121 -15.11 6.95 -3.65
C PHE A 121 -13.72 7.15 -3.04
N LEU A 122 -13.52 8.19 -2.20
CA LEU A 122 -12.22 8.42 -1.53
C LEU A 122 -11.85 7.27 -0.58
N ARG A 123 -12.81 6.84 0.27
CA ARG A 123 -12.61 5.75 1.24
C ARG A 123 -12.38 4.39 0.56
N ASP A 124 -13.13 4.08 -0.50
CA ASP A 124 -12.96 2.86 -1.30
C ASP A 124 -11.60 2.85 -2.02
N SER A 125 -11.13 3.99 -2.53
CA SER A 125 -9.83 4.11 -3.20
C SER A 125 -8.67 3.92 -2.22
N HIS A 126 -8.69 4.60 -1.06
CA HIS A 126 -7.69 4.39 0.00
C HIS A 126 -7.65 2.94 0.50
N ASN A 127 -8.81 2.33 0.77
CA ASN A 127 -8.90 0.92 1.14
C ASN A 127 -8.43 -0.04 0.03
N SER A 128 -8.52 0.38 -1.25
CA SER A 128 -7.99 -0.38 -2.38
C SER A 128 -6.47 -0.25 -2.54
N ASN A 129 -5.90 0.89 -2.14
CA ASN A 129 -4.44 1.15 -2.11
C ASN A 129 -3.73 0.46 -0.93
N GLN A 130 -4.41 0.32 0.21
CA GLN A 130 -3.85 -0.32 1.42
C GLN A 130 -4.77 -1.46 1.92
N PRO A 131 -4.99 -2.51 1.12
CA PRO A 131 -5.85 -3.61 1.52
C PRO A 131 -5.16 -4.46 2.60
N PRO A 132 -5.91 -5.00 3.59
CA PRO A 132 -5.34 -5.81 4.68
C PRO A 132 -4.68 -7.11 4.20
N ASN A 133 -4.95 -7.53 2.96
CA ASN A 133 -4.38 -8.72 2.34
C ASN A 133 -3.06 -8.44 1.60
N GLY A 134 -2.64 -7.19 1.45
CA GLY A 134 -1.41 -6.78 0.74
C GLY A 134 -1.48 -6.79 -0.80
N GLU A 135 -2.44 -7.49 -1.40
CA GLU A 135 -2.65 -7.50 -2.86
C GLU A 135 -3.43 -6.25 -3.33
N VAL A 136 -2.71 -5.24 -3.83
CA VAL A 136 -3.26 -3.97 -4.32
C VAL A 136 -3.81 -4.10 -5.74
N ASN A 137 -5.07 -3.68 -5.95
CA ASN A 137 -5.67 -3.58 -7.28
C ASN A 137 -5.57 -2.13 -7.81
N TRP A 138 -4.41 -1.81 -8.40
CA TRP A 138 -4.12 -0.47 -8.94
C TRP A 138 -5.16 0.04 -9.96
N PRO A 139 -5.59 -0.73 -10.99
CA PRO A 139 -6.69 -0.35 -11.88
C PRO A 139 -7.95 0.13 -11.16
N TRP A 140 -8.43 -0.65 -10.20
CA TRP A 140 -9.67 -0.34 -9.48
C TRP A 140 -9.50 0.91 -8.60
N SER A 141 -8.37 1.02 -7.91
CA SER A 141 -8.07 2.18 -7.08
C SER A 141 -7.95 3.48 -7.89
N PHE A 142 -7.26 3.42 -9.04
CA PHE A 142 -7.11 4.54 -9.96
C PHE A 142 -8.47 4.98 -10.52
N GLU A 143 -9.30 4.06 -11.02
CA GLU A 143 -10.62 4.41 -11.56
C GLU A 143 -11.56 5.01 -10.50
N LEU A 144 -11.47 4.55 -9.23
CA LEU A 144 -12.19 5.19 -8.12
C LEU A 144 -11.70 6.61 -7.84
N ALA A 145 -10.37 6.85 -7.86
CA ALA A 145 -9.78 8.18 -7.65
C ALA A 145 -10.04 9.14 -8.83
N ARG A 146 -9.96 8.65 -10.06
CA ARG A 146 -10.33 9.37 -11.30
C ARG A 146 -11.81 9.76 -11.27
N GLY A 147 -12.68 8.81 -10.95
CA GLY A 147 -14.11 9.04 -10.76
C GLY A 147 -14.43 10.05 -9.65
N LEU A 148 -13.66 10.05 -8.56
CA LEU A 148 -13.75 11.05 -7.50
C LEU A 148 -13.45 12.47 -8.00
N VAL A 149 -12.32 12.67 -8.68
CA VAL A 149 -11.91 13.98 -9.23
C VAL A 149 -12.96 14.51 -10.22
N LEU A 150 -13.45 13.66 -11.12
CA LEU A 150 -14.50 14.03 -12.08
C LEU A 150 -15.80 14.47 -11.39
N ARG A 151 -16.21 13.83 -10.29
CA ARG A 151 -17.40 14.21 -9.51
C ARG A 151 -17.24 15.51 -8.73
N LEU A 152 -16.02 15.82 -8.28
CA LEU A 152 -15.66 17.08 -7.62
C LEU A 152 -15.59 18.26 -8.60
N GLU A 153 -15.56 18.00 -9.91
CA GLU A 153 -15.54 19.02 -10.96
C GLU A 153 -16.87 19.15 -11.72
N ASP A 154 -17.77 18.17 -11.62
CA ASP A 154 -19.12 18.28 -12.16
C ASP A 154 -19.96 19.26 -11.33
N ALA A 155 -20.30 20.39 -11.95
CA ALA A 155 -21.16 21.42 -11.39
C ALA A 155 -22.59 20.93 -11.02
N ARG A 156 -23.02 19.76 -11.52
CA ARG A 156 -24.30 19.12 -11.17
C ARG A 156 -24.23 18.29 -9.88
N VAL A 157 -23.03 18.01 -9.38
CA VAL A 157 -22.78 17.11 -8.25
C VAL A 157 -22.10 17.90 -7.13
N ASP A 158 -20.80 17.70 -6.86
CA ASP A 158 -20.09 18.37 -5.75
C ASP A 158 -19.23 19.57 -6.23
N GLY A 159 -19.10 19.73 -7.54
CA GLY A 159 -18.32 20.79 -8.19
C GLY A 159 -19.00 22.16 -8.29
N GLN A 160 -20.13 22.38 -7.60
CA GLN A 160 -20.80 23.69 -7.60
C GLN A 160 -19.85 24.80 -7.11
N GLY A 161 -19.56 25.77 -7.98
CA GLY A 161 -18.64 26.89 -7.71
C GLY A 161 -17.17 26.66 -8.07
N VAL A 162 -16.82 25.48 -8.61
CA VAL A 162 -15.53 25.26 -9.29
C VAL A 162 -15.63 25.81 -10.71
N THR A 163 -14.62 26.55 -11.17
CA THR A 163 -14.57 27.06 -12.55
C THR A 163 -13.35 26.50 -13.27
N LYS A 164 -13.52 26.02 -14.51
CA LYS A 164 -12.39 25.58 -15.33
C LYS A 164 -11.68 26.81 -15.89
N LEU A 165 -10.36 26.89 -15.71
CA LEU A 165 -9.52 28.00 -16.16
C LEU A 165 -9.26 27.97 -17.68
N THR A 166 -9.67 26.91 -18.37
CA THR A 166 -9.39 26.68 -19.79
C THR A 166 -10.45 25.77 -20.38
N ASP A 167 -11.00 26.15 -21.53
CA ASP A 167 -12.04 25.41 -22.28
C ASP A 167 -11.46 24.55 -23.42
N ARG A 168 -10.15 24.25 -23.37
CA ARG A 168 -9.52 23.34 -24.34
C ARG A 168 -10.12 21.95 -24.18
N VAL A 169 -10.39 21.31 -25.31
CA VAL A 169 -10.83 19.91 -25.38
C VAL A 169 -9.81 19.18 -26.23
N ASP A 170 -9.02 18.33 -25.60
CA ASP A 170 -8.04 17.52 -26.31
C ASP A 170 -8.77 16.42 -27.11
N PRO A 171 -8.62 16.36 -28.44
CA PRO A 171 -9.40 15.45 -29.28
C PRO A 171 -9.05 13.96 -29.10
N GLY A 172 -7.97 13.66 -28.37
CA GLY A 172 -7.56 12.31 -27.98
C GLY A 172 -7.85 11.94 -26.53
N ALA A 173 -8.50 12.80 -25.74
CA ALA A 173 -8.89 12.47 -24.37
C ALA A 173 -10.21 11.68 -24.36
N GLU A 174 -10.27 10.60 -23.57
CA GLU A 174 -11.48 9.80 -23.36
C GLU A 174 -12.63 10.65 -22.77
N ILE A 175 -12.29 11.60 -21.90
CA ILE A 175 -13.23 12.49 -21.21
C ILE A 175 -12.90 13.95 -21.55
N PRO A 176 -13.80 14.69 -22.24
CA PRO A 176 -13.57 16.08 -22.62
C PRO A 176 -13.27 17.02 -21.45
N GLY A 177 -12.09 17.64 -21.49
CA GLY A 177 -11.66 18.62 -20.50
C GLY A 177 -11.41 18.04 -19.10
N GLU A 178 -11.09 16.74 -19.00
CA GLU A 178 -10.68 16.08 -17.75
C GLU A 178 -9.44 16.73 -17.12
N PHE A 179 -8.46 17.13 -17.93
CA PHE A 179 -7.18 17.68 -17.43
C PHE A 179 -7.13 19.21 -17.35
N ASN A 180 -8.26 19.88 -17.55
CA ASN A 180 -8.32 21.33 -17.54
C ASN A 180 -8.11 21.85 -16.09
N PRO A 181 -7.16 22.78 -15.86
CA PRO A 181 -6.93 23.34 -14.54
C PRO A 181 -8.17 24.07 -14.01
N CYS A 182 -8.36 24.07 -12.69
CA CYS A 182 -9.52 24.69 -12.06
C CYS A 182 -9.13 25.90 -11.20
N ASP A 183 -10.07 26.82 -11.00
CA ASP A 183 -10.05 27.77 -9.89
C ASP A 183 -10.96 27.25 -8.78
N ILE A 184 -10.34 26.92 -7.66
CA ILE A 184 -10.98 26.40 -6.44
C ILE A 184 -10.89 27.42 -5.29
N SER A 185 -10.39 28.64 -5.53
CA SER A 185 -10.26 29.68 -4.49
C SER A 185 -11.59 30.11 -3.84
N SER A 186 -12.73 29.78 -4.46
CA SER A 186 -14.09 30.00 -3.94
C SER A 186 -14.53 28.99 -2.87
N LYS A 187 -13.84 27.84 -2.75
CA LYS A 187 -14.22 26.72 -1.89
C LYS A 187 -13.59 26.80 -0.50
N SER A 188 -14.21 26.14 0.48
CA SER A 188 -13.68 26.02 1.83
C SER A 188 -12.32 25.32 1.86
N GLU A 189 -11.60 25.48 2.97
CA GLU A 189 -10.29 24.85 3.14
C GLU A 189 -10.38 23.32 3.20
N GLU A 190 -11.40 22.76 3.87
CA GLU A 190 -11.64 21.32 3.92
C GLU A 190 -11.86 20.75 2.52
N TRP A 191 -12.72 21.41 1.73
CA TRP A 191 -12.99 21.01 0.35
C TRP A 191 -11.72 21.06 -0.51
N ARG A 192 -10.93 22.15 -0.42
CA ARG A 192 -9.67 22.30 -1.18
C ARG A 192 -8.62 21.26 -0.78
N ARG A 193 -8.54 20.88 0.50
CA ARG A 193 -7.65 19.82 1.00
C ARG A 193 -8.08 18.44 0.51
N GLY A 194 -9.36 18.09 0.62
CA GLY A 194 -9.88 16.83 0.08
C GLY A 194 -9.72 16.73 -1.45
N TYR A 195 -9.87 17.84 -2.18
CA TYR A 195 -9.66 17.86 -3.63
C TYR A 195 -8.18 17.72 -4.02
N PHE A 196 -7.26 18.32 -3.26
CA PHE A 196 -5.82 18.06 -3.41
C PHE A 196 -5.50 16.58 -3.19
N GLU A 197 -5.99 16.01 -2.08
CA GLU A 197 -5.83 14.59 -1.74
C GLU A 197 -6.38 13.68 -2.86
N ALA A 198 -7.57 13.98 -3.38
CA ALA A 198 -8.21 13.23 -4.46
C ALA A 198 -7.36 13.21 -5.76
N ILE A 199 -6.82 14.36 -6.20
CA ILE A 199 -5.98 14.38 -7.41
C ILE A 199 -4.62 13.75 -7.14
N MET A 200 -4.02 13.94 -5.96
CA MET A 200 -2.76 13.26 -5.59
C MET A 200 -2.95 11.74 -5.56
N LEU A 201 -4.10 11.25 -5.09
CA LEU A 201 -4.45 9.83 -5.08
C LEU A 201 -4.63 9.29 -6.51
N ALA A 202 -5.28 10.07 -7.39
CA ALA A 202 -5.42 9.74 -8.81
C ALA A 202 -4.07 9.75 -9.54
N ALA A 203 -3.20 10.71 -9.25
CA ALA A 203 -1.85 10.80 -9.83
C ALA A 203 -1.01 9.59 -9.42
N LYS A 204 -0.92 9.26 -8.13
CA LYS A 204 -0.21 8.06 -7.63
C LYS A 204 -0.81 6.76 -8.17
N GLY A 205 -2.14 6.68 -8.31
CA GLY A 205 -2.80 5.57 -9.00
C GLY A 205 -2.34 5.46 -10.46
N ALA A 206 -2.28 6.58 -11.18
CA ALA A 206 -1.81 6.65 -12.57
C ALA A 206 -0.35 6.23 -12.74
N GLU A 207 0.53 6.51 -11.77
CA GLU A 207 1.93 6.03 -11.81
C GLU A 207 2.02 4.50 -11.83
N HIS A 208 1.16 3.82 -11.08
CA HIS A 208 1.16 2.35 -11.01
C HIS A 208 0.42 1.68 -12.18
N VAL A 209 -0.53 2.38 -12.81
CA VAL A 209 -1.21 1.92 -14.04
C VAL A 209 -0.59 2.46 -15.34
N ASP A 210 0.57 3.11 -15.22
CA ASP A 210 1.32 3.69 -16.33
C ASP A 210 1.70 2.65 -17.40
N ASN A 211 1.52 3.00 -18.67
CA ASN A 211 1.75 2.12 -19.83
C ASN A 211 0.97 0.78 -19.80
N TRP A 212 -0.08 0.62 -18.97
CA TRP A 212 -1.00 -0.52 -19.09
C TRP A 212 -1.76 -0.40 -20.41
N VAL A 213 -2.02 -1.55 -21.04
CA VAL A 213 -2.65 -1.61 -22.36
C VAL A 213 -4.03 -2.26 -22.29
N ARG A 214 -4.88 -1.86 -23.22
CA ARG A 214 -6.24 -2.36 -23.42
C ARG A 214 -6.29 -3.09 -24.76
N ASP A 215 -6.55 -4.39 -24.71
CA ASP A 215 -6.79 -5.22 -25.89
C ASP A 215 -8.13 -4.80 -26.54
N LEU A 216 -8.07 -4.23 -27.75
CA LEU A 216 -9.26 -3.77 -28.49
C LEU A 216 -10.20 -4.92 -28.86
N SER A 217 -9.66 -6.14 -29.05
CA SER A 217 -10.42 -7.31 -29.49
C SER A 217 -11.22 -7.98 -28.37
N ARG A 218 -10.72 -7.90 -27.13
CA ARG A 218 -11.33 -8.55 -25.95
C ARG A 218 -11.79 -7.59 -24.86
N ASN A 219 -11.42 -6.31 -24.97
CA ASN A 219 -11.61 -5.30 -23.93
C ASN A 219 -11.00 -5.70 -22.57
N ILE A 220 -9.81 -6.31 -22.61
CA ILE A 220 -9.06 -6.76 -21.42
C ILE A 220 -7.91 -5.80 -21.19
N ILE A 221 -7.80 -5.30 -19.96
CA ILE A 221 -6.71 -4.42 -19.54
C ILE A 221 -5.59 -5.30 -18.96
N SER A 222 -4.35 -5.12 -19.44
CA SER A 222 -3.20 -5.94 -19.07
C SER A 222 -1.96 -5.08 -18.77
N PRO A 223 -1.18 -5.39 -17.73
CA PRO A 223 0.15 -4.82 -17.52
C PRO A 223 1.08 -5.06 -18.72
N PRO A 224 1.99 -4.12 -19.05
CA PRO A 224 2.87 -4.22 -20.22
C PRO A 224 3.84 -5.42 -20.16
N GLU A 225 4.14 -5.93 -18.96
CA GLU A 225 5.01 -7.09 -18.74
C GLU A 225 4.50 -8.38 -19.41
N PHE A 226 3.18 -8.53 -19.54
CA PHE A 226 2.52 -9.71 -20.09
C PHE A 226 2.22 -9.61 -21.60
N VAL A 227 2.39 -8.44 -22.20
CA VAL A 227 2.02 -8.16 -23.60
C VAL A 227 3.05 -8.77 -24.55
N ILE A 228 2.59 -9.50 -25.56
CA ILE A 228 3.48 -10.04 -26.61
C ILE A 228 3.66 -8.98 -27.70
N GLY A 229 4.89 -8.52 -27.94
CA GLY A 229 5.15 -7.59 -29.03
C GLY A 229 6.61 -7.22 -29.26
N PRO A 230 6.90 -6.35 -30.24
CA PRO A 230 8.27 -5.89 -30.52
C PRO A 230 8.92 -5.18 -29.31
N SER A 231 8.15 -4.47 -28.48
CA SER A 231 8.67 -3.79 -27.28
C SER A 231 8.98 -4.77 -26.15
N ASN A 232 8.30 -5.92 -26.12
CA ASN A 232 8.49 -6.98 -25.14
C ASN A 232 8.58 -8.37 -25.82
N PRO A 233 9.75 -8.74 -26.36
CA PRO A 233 9.91 -10.01 -27.10
C PRO A 233 9.97 -11.25 -26.20
N ARG A 234 9.96 -11.09 -24.87
CA ARG A 234 9.95 -12.18 -23.88
C ARG A 234 9.07 -11.77 -22.68
N PRO A 235 7.74 -11.73 -22.86
CA PRO A 235 6.84 -11.36 -21.77
C PRO A 235 6.91 -12.36 -20.62
N THR A 236 6.55 -11.87 -19.43
CA THR A 236 6.45 -12.72 -18.24
C THR A 236 5.29 -13.72 -18.41
N PRO A 237 5.40 -14.94 -17.86
CA PRO A 237 4.33 -15.92 -17.95
C PRO A 237 3.14 -15.47 -17.10
N ILE A 238 1.97 -15.40 -17.72
CA ILE A 238 0.71 -15.01 -17.06
C ILE A 238 0.34 -16.02 -15.95
N PRO A 239 -0.14 -15.55 -14.77
CA PRO A 239 -0.60 -16.42 -13.70
C PRO A 239 -1.69 -17.43 -14.12
N PRO A 240 -1.70 -18.65 -13.54
CA PRO A 240 -2.65 -19.69 -13.93
C PRO A 240 -4.10 -19.28 -13.66
N GLY A 241 -4.95 -19.35 -14.68
CA GLY A 241 -6.38 -19.03 -14.62
C GLY A 241 -6.77 -17.70 -15.28
N GLN A 242 -5.80 -16.87 -15.65
CA GLN A 242 -6.02 -15.63 -16.40
C GLN A 242 -6.09 -15.87 -17.93
N PRO A 243 -6.68 -14.95 -18.72
CA PRO A 243 -6.76 -15.06 -20.18
C PRO A 243 -5.37 -15.03 -20.85
N HIS A 244 -5.30 -15.46 -22.11
CA HIS A 244 -4.05 -15.45 -22.87
C HIS A 244 -3.57 -14.01 -23.17
N ALA A 245 -2.26 -13.82 -23.15
CA ALA A 245 -1.60 -12.55 -23.41
C ALA A 245 -2.15 -11.83 -24.65
N PRO A 246 -2.42 -10.51 -24.55
CA PRO A 246 -2.76 -9.71 -25.72
C PRO A 246 -1.51 -9.45 -26.55
N ARG A 247 -1.71 -9.08 -27.82
CA ARG A 247 -0.64 -8.66 -28.72
C ARG A 247 -0.54 -7.14 -28.73
N GLU A 248 0.68 -6.63 -28.79
CA GLU A 248 0.95 -5.19 -28.86
C GLU A 248 0.31 -4.52 -30.09
N GLU A 249 0.12 -5.27 -31.20
CA GLU A 249 -0.53 -4.78 -32.43
C GLU A 249 -2.04 -4.53 -32.29
N ASP A 250 -2.71 -5.21 -31.34
CA ASP A 250 -4.15 -5.12 -31.09
C ASP A 250 -4.49 -4.25 -29.85
N CYS A 251 -3.49 -3.53 -29.32
CA CYS A 251 -3.55 -2.84 -28.03
C CYS A 251 -3.50 -1.31 -28.17
N GLU A 252 -4.31 -0.62 -27.36
CA GLU A 252 -4.17 0.81 -27.09
C GLU A 252 -3.72 1.06 -25.64
N VAL A 253 -3.30 2.29 -25.31
CA VAL A 253 -2.98 2.66 -23.92
C VAL A 253 -4.28 2.75 -23.12
N ALA A 254 -4.36 2.03 -22.01
CA ALA A 254 -5.59 1.89 -21.23
C ALA A 254 -5.93 3.13 -20.39
N TYR A 255 -4.92 3.85 -19.90
CA TYR A 255 -5.06 4.94 -18.94
C TYR A 255 -4.22 6.17 -19.31
N PRO A 256 -4.66 7.38 -18.94
CA PRO A 256 -3.89 8.61 -19.15
C PRO A 256 -2.60 8.63 -18.30
N SER A 257 -1.57 9.34 -18.76
CA SER A 257 -0.31 9.50 -18.01
C SER A 257 -0.52 10.28 -16.71
N ALA A 258 0.23 9.90 -15.66
CA ALA A 258 0.28 10.62 -14.40
C ALA A 258 0.69 12.11 -14.56
N ASP A 259 1.50 12.42 -15.59
CA ASP A 259 1.90 13.78 -15.96
C ASP A 259 0.71 14.74 -16.02
N ASN A 260 -0.41 14.30 -16.59
CA ASN A 260 -1.59 15.13 -16.80
C ASN A 260 -2.24 15.53 -15.47
N PHE A 261 -2.24 14.63 -14.47
CA PHE A 261 -2.76 14.92 -13.13
C PHE A 261 -1.83 15.87 -12.37
N TYR A 262 -0.51 15.65 -12.42
CA TYR A 262 0.45 16.55 -11.77
C TYR A 262 0.42 17.95 -12.38
N MET A 263 0.45 18.07 -13.71
CA MET A 263 0.34 19.36 -14.41
C MET A 263 -0.97 20.09 -14.09
N LYS A 264 -2.08 19.35 -13.95
CA LYS A 264 -3.37 19.89 -13.50
C LYS A 264 -3.28 20.45 -12.07
N ILE A 265 -2.62 19.76 -11.13
CA ILE A 265 -2.42 20.28 -9.75
C ILE A 265 -1.63 21.58 -9.78
N LEU A 266 -0.48 21.61 -10.48
CA LEU A 266 0.41 22.78 -10.51
C LEU A 266 -0.25 24.01 -11.12
N ALA A 267 -1.05 23.83 -12.18
CA ALA A 267 -1.79 24.89 -12.86
C ALA A 267 -3.10 25.30 -12.15
N THR A 268 -3.63 24.48 -11.24
CA THR A 268 -4.86 24.79 -10.49
C THR A 268 -4.63 25.92 -9.47
N LYS A 269 -5.59 26.83 -9.38
CA LYS A 269 -5.54 28.03 -8.54
C LYS A 269 -6.34 27.81 -7.25
N GLY A 270 -5.70 28.05 -6.11
CA GLY A 270 -6.29 27.94 -4.77
C GLY A 270 -5.63 26.92 -3.85
N PHE A 271 -4.67 26.14 -4.35
CA PHE A 271 -3.75 25.33 -3.53
C PHE A 271 -2.69 26.18 -2.83
N ASN A 272 -2.22 25.68 -1.69
CA ASN A 272 -1.16 26.26 -0.88
C ASN A 272 0.24 25.94 -1.46
N SER A 273 1.26 26.75 -1.12
CA SER A 273 2.68 26.50 -1.46
C SER A 273 3.11 25.08 -1.04
N ARG A 274 2.74 24.63 0.16
CA ARG A 274 3.02 23.26 0.65
C ARG A 274 2.49 22.16 -0.29
N GLN A 275 1.25 22.32 -0.74
CA GLN A 275 0.56 21.35 -1.60
C GLN A 275 1.20 21.31 -2.99
N LYS A 276 1.52 22.48 -3.56
CA LYS A 276 2.24 22.57 -4.84
C LYS A 276 3.65 21.98 -4.74
N LEU A 277 4.37 22.28 -3.67
CA LEU A 277 5.68 21.69 -3.37
C LEU A 277 5.60 20.15 -3.35
N GLU A 278 4.68 19.59 -2.54
CA GLU A 278 4.49 18.15 -2.41
C GLU A 278 4.18 17.49 -3.77
N ALA A 279 3.21 18.03 -4.52
CA ALA A 279 2.90 17.54 -5.86
C ALA A 279 4.08 17.65 -6.84
N THR A 280 4.90 18.71 -6.74
CA THR A 280 6.10 18.87 -7.59
C THR A 280 7.19 17.86 -7.25
N LEU A 281 7.39 17.54 -5.97
CA LEU A 281 8.40 16.56 -5.52
C LEU A 281 8.02 15.13 -5.92
N GLU A 282 6.74 14.77 -5.82
CA GLU A 282 6.21 13.49 -6.29
C GLU A 282 6.33 13.40 -7.83
N TYR A 283 5.94 14.47 -8.56
CA TYR A 283 6.10 14.52 -10.01
C TYR A 283 7.58 14.41 -10.45
N ALA A 284 8.51 15.06 -9.76
CA ALA A 284 9.93 14.92 -10.02
C ALA A 284 10.42 13.47 -9.83
N SER A 285 9.90 12.79 -8.81
CA SER A 285 10.18 11.38 -8.52
C SER A 285 9.62 10.45 -9.60
N PHE A 286 8.46 10.76 -10.17
CA PHE A 286 7.92 10.07 -11.35
C PHE A 286 8.80 10.26 -12.59
N MET A 287 9.32 11.47 -12.82
CA MET A 287 10.23 11.75 -13.94
C MET A 287 11.59 11.06 -13.77
N GLU A 288 12.08 10.89 -12.52
CA GLU A 288 13.21 10.00 -12.23
C GLU A 288 12.89 8.54 -12.60
N PHE A 289 11.72 8.02 -12.22
CA PHE A 289 11.28 6.66 -12.54
C PHE A 289 11.17 6.43 -14.07
N LYS A 290 10.65 7.41 -14.80
CA LYS A 290 10.63 7.47 -16.28
C LYS A 290 12.01 7.61 -16.93
N LYS A 291 13.08 7.76 -16.14
CA LYS A 291 14.47 7.97 -16.58
C LYS A 291 14.66 9.25 -17.40
N GLN A 292 13.94 10.31 -17.05
CA GLN A 292 14.04 11.64 -17.67
C GLN A 292 14.67 12.64 -16.67
N PRO A 293 16.00 12.56 -16.43
CA PRO A 293 16.65 13.33 -15.37
C PRO A 293 16.62 14.84 -15.60
N GLU A 294 16.58 15.31 -16.84
CA GLU A 294 16.49 16.74 -17.17
C GLU A 294 15.13 17.32 -16.75
N GLY A 295 14.04 16.57 -16.96
CA GLY A 295 12.70 16.93 -16.50
C GLY A 295 12.60 16.91 -14.97
N ALA A 296 13.18 15.89 -14.33
CA ALA A 296 13.26 15.82 -12.86
C ALA A 296 14.07 17.00 -12.27
N GLU A 297 15.23 17.35 -12.84
CA GLU A 297 16.04 18.50 -12.40
C GLU A 297 15.24 19.82 -12.51
N ALA A 298 14.50 20.03 -13.60
CA ALA A 298 13.63 21.18 -13.77
C ALA A 298 12.47 21.23 -12.74
N LEU A 299 11.87 20.08 -12.42
CA LEU A 299 10.82 19.99 -11.41
C LEU A 299 11.37 20.21 -9.99
N TYR A 300 12.55 19.71 -9.65
CA TYR A 300 13.18 20.02 -8.36
C TYR A 300 13.52 21.51 -8.22
N HIS A 301 13.89 22.18 -9.32
CA HIS A 301 14.03 23.63 -9.35
C HIS A 301 12.69 24.36 -9.14
N LEU A 302 11.60 23.88 -9.73
CA LEU A 302 10.24 24.42 -9.50
C LEU A 302 9.80 24.21 -8.04
N ALA A 303 10.03 23.02 -7.48
CA ALA A 303 9.75 22.71 -6.08
C ALA A 303 10.46 23.68 -5.13
N LEU A 304 11.74 23.97 -5.38
CA LEU A 304 12.50 24.95 -4.60
C LEU A 304 11.99 26.39 -4.76
N ALA A 305 11.43 26.74 -5.93
CA ALA A 305 10.79 28.04 -6.14
C ALA A 305 9.46 28.17 -5.39
N GLU A 306 8.60 27.14 -5.42
CA GLU A 306 7.36 27.07 -4.62
C GLU A 306 7.67 27.09 -3.11
N ALA A 307 8.74 26.41 -2.67
CA ALA A 307 9.23 26.43 -1.29
C ALA A 307 9.84 27.78 -0.85
N ALA A 308 10.25 28.63 -1.79
CA ALA A 308 10.76 29.99 -1.55
C ALA A 308 9.67 31.07 -1.72
N GLN A 309 8.43 30.69 -2.04
CA GLN A 309 7.34 31.63 -2.25
C GLN A 309 7.04 32.43 -0.98
N GLY A 310 7.11 33.77 -1.09
CA GLY A 310 6.90 34.69 0.03
C GLY A 310 8.14 34.99 0.88
N LEU A 311 9.31 34.43 0.55
CA LEU A 311 10.59 34.81 1.18
C LEU A 311 11.21 36.04 0.49
N ASP A 312 11.92 36.86 1.28
CA ASP A 312 12.75 37.93 0.72
C ASP A 312 14.04 37.36 0.12
N MET A 313 14.15 37.46 -1.21
CA MET A 313 15.31 36.99 -1.97
C MET A 313 16.55 37.91 -1.84
N SER A 314 16.47 39.00 -1.07
CA SER A 314 17.64 39.84 -0.74
C SER A 314 18.69 39.10 0.10
N ASN A 315 18.26 38.17 0.96
CA ASN A 315 19.10 37.32 1.79
C ASN A 315 18.58 35.86 1.75
N PRO A 316 18.80 35.13 0.64
CA PRO A 316 18.17 33.83 0.44
C PRO A 316 18.71 32.80 1.44
N PRO A 317 17.86 31.89 1.98
CA PRO A 317 18.28 30.87 2.95
C PRO A 317 19.17 29.77 2.34
N TYR A 318 19.36 29.76 1.03
CA TYR A 318 20.25 28.86 0.30
C TYR A 318 21.05 29.60 -0.77
N ASN A 319 22.18 29.04 -1.17
CA ASN A 319 22.94 29.50 -2.34
C ASN A 319 22.30 28.94 -3.62
N PRO A 320 21.87 29.77 -4.59
CA PRO A 320 21.12 29.32 -5.77
C PRO A 320 21.92 28.45 -6.75
N LYS A 321 23.26 28.41 -6.65
CA LYS A 321 24.12 27.57 -7.52
C LYS A 321 24.49 26.23 -6.88
N THR A 322 24.63 26.18 -5.56
CA THR A 322 25.11 24.98 -4.84
C THR A 322 24.04 24.31 -3.99
N PHE A 323 22.91 24.99 -3.72
CA PHE A 323 21.82 24.59 -2.81
C PHE A 323 22.26 24.37 -1.35
N VAL A 324 23.47 24.84 -1.00
CA VAL A 324 23.97 24.85 0.39
C VAL A 324 23.21 25.90 1.17
N LEU A 325 22.73 25.53 2.36
CA LEU A 325 21.98 26.43 3.26
C LEU A 325 22.88 27.49 3.90
N ASN A 326 22.36 28.72 4.02
CA ASN A 326 23.08 29.89 4.53
C ASN A 326 22.81 30.11 6.03
N GLU A 327 23.81 29.86 6.89
CA GLU A 327 23.71 30.03 8.35
C GLU A 327 23.32 31.46 8.79
N LYS A 328 23.67 32.47 7.98
CA LYS A 328 23.39 33.89 8.27
C LYS A 328 21.93 34.30 8.05
N ALA A 329 21.13 33.46 7.40
CA ALA A 329 19.72 33.75 7.10
C ALA A 329 18.76 33.32 8.23
N GLY A 330 19.26 32.66 9.28
CA GLY A 330 18.43 32.06 10.34
C GLY A 330 17.99 30.63 9.99
N PRO A 331 17.12 30.02 10.81
CA PRO A 331 16.65 28.66 10.57
C PRO A 331 15.73 28.61 9.33
N PRO A 332 15.98 27.68 8.38
CA PRO A 332 15.18 27.55 7.16
C PRO A 332 13.78 26.99 7.44
N SER A 333 12.84 27.29 6.54
CA SER A 333 11.48 26.72 6.59
C SER A 333 11.47 25.20 6.35
N GLN A 334 10.44 24.48 6.83
CA GLN A 334 10.27 23.06 6.50
C GLN A 334 10.21 22.83 4.99
N ASN A 335 9.52 23.70 4.25
CA ASN A 335 9.39 23.60 2.80
C ASN A 335 10.77 23.68 2.11
N THR A 336 11.65 24.58 2.57
CA THR A 336 13.02 24.67 2.09
C THR A 336 13.85 23.44 2.46
N LEU A 337 13.72 22.93 3.69
CA LEU A 337 14.42 21.72 4.14
C LEU A 337 14.03 20.49 3.31
N ASP A 338 12.73 20.28 3.06
CA ASP A 338 12.22 19.14 2.29
C ASP A 338 12.67 19.23 0.82
N ALA A 339 12.51 20.41 0.18
CA ALA A 339 12.92 20.63 -1.20
C ALA A 339 14.45 20.44 -1.41
N VAL A 340 15.27 21.00 -0.52
CA VAL A 340 16.74 20.86 -0.60
C VAL A 340 17.18 19.42 -0.27
N THR A 341 16.45 18.71 0.61
CA THR A 341 16.69 17.28 0.87
C THR A 341 16.42 16.45 -0.40
N ALA A 342 15.31 16.71 -1.11
CA ALA A 342 15.00 16.01 -2.36
C ALA A 342 15.99 16.33 -3.50
N ILE A 343 16.48 17.56 -3.60
CA ILE A 343 17.58 17.92 -4.53
C ILE A 343 18.86 17.14 -4.20
N ALA A 344 19.19 16.98 -2.91
CA ALA A 344 20.36 16.23 -2.48
C ALA A 344 20.25 14.73 -2.79
N THR A 345 19.07 14.13 -2.60
CA THR A 345 18.83 12.71 -2.94
C THR A 345 18.87 12.49 -4.45
N PHE A 346 18.22 13.33 -5.26
CA PHE A 346 18.31 13.29 -6.73
C PHE A 346 19.76 13.36 -7.22
N LYS A 347 20.56 14.31 -6.70
CA LYS A 347 21.98 14.47 -7.07
C LYS A 347 22.82 13.26 -6.68
N ALA A 348 22.59 12.70 -5.49
CA ALA A 348 23.28 11.49 -5.03
C ALA A 348 22.92 10.27 -5.91
N ARG A 349 21.63 10.05 -6.21
CA ARG A 349 21.13 8.99 -7.10
C ARG A 349 21.66 9.12 -8.52
N SER A 350 21.79 10.36 -9.01
CA SER A 350 22.38 10.70 -10.32
C SER A 350 23.91 10.55 -10.36
N GLY A 351 24.56 10.10 -9.28
CA GLY A 351 26.01 9.95 -9.19
C GLY A 351 26.81 11.24 -9.02
N LYS A 352 26.16 12.41 -8.91
CA LYS A 352 26.78 13.73 -8.69
C LYS A 352 27.19 13.92 -7.21
N VAL A 353 27.85 12.92 -6.61
CA VAL A 353 28.09 12.80 -5.14
C VAL A 353 28.85 13.99 -4.55
N ASP A 354 29.85 14.53 -5.26
CA ASP A 354 30.64 15.69 -4.83
C ASP A 354 29.79 16.94 -4.60
N SER A 355 28.67 17.04 -5.33
CA SER A 355 27.70 18.13 -5.18
C SER A 355 26.60 17.86 -4.16
N ALA A 356 26.37 16.59 -3.81
CA ALA A 356 25.33 16.19 -2.85
C ALA A 356 25.84 16.25 -1.39
N LEU A 357 27.08 15.79 -1.14
CA LEU A 357 27.70 15.80 0.19
C LEU A 357 27.66 17.17 0.90
N PRO A 358 28.08 18.31 0.30
CA PRO A 358 28.00 19.61 0.96
C PRO A 358 26.56 20.06 1.24
N ILE A 359 25.58 19.64 0.42
CA ILE A 359 24.17 19.94 0.67
C ILE A 359 23.69 19.19 1.91
N TYR A 360 23.95 17.88 2.00
CA TYR A 360 23.61 17.07 3.17
C TYR A 360 24.27 17.55 4.47
N LEU A 361 25.55 17.95 4.42
CA LEU A 361 26.23 18.53 5.57
C LEU A 361 25.56 19.85 6.01
N SER A 362 25.10 20.68 5.06
CA SER A 362 24.37 21.92 5.38
C SER A 362 22.96 21.65 5.94
N LEU A 363 22.26 20.63 5.44
CA LEU A 363 20.97 20.16 5.98
C LEU A 363 21.12 19.64 7.42
N LEU A 364 22.11 18.78 7.68
CA LEU A 364 22.37 18.24 9.00
C LEU A 364 22.73 19.35 10.00
N LYS A 365 23.55 20.33 9.58
CA LYS A 365 23.88 21.49 10.41
C LYS A 365 22.66 22.37 10.68
N ALA A 366 21.81 22.62 9.68
CA ALA A 366 20.58 23.39 9.85
C ALA A 366 19.60 22.71 10.82
N ARG A 367 19.37 21.39 10.69
CA ARG A 367 18.50 20.63 11.60
C ARG A 367 19.04 20.58 13.05
N ARG A 368 20.36 20.40 13.22
CA ARG A 368 21.02 20.47 14.54
C ARG A 368 20.95 21.86 15.20
N TYR A 369 20.70 22.92 14.45
CA TYR A 369 20.53 24.31 14.95
C TYR A 369 19.08 24.68 15.29
N LEU A 370 18.11 23.79 15.04
CA LEU A 370 16.70 24.03 15.38
C LEU A 370 16.47 24.05 16.90
N SER A 371 15.48 24.82 17.35
CA SER A 371 15.11 24.88 18.77
C SER A 371 14.59 23.53 19.27
N ASN A 372 14.97 23.13 20.48
CA ASN A 372 14.39 21.96 21.15
C ASN A 372 12.99 22.25 21.73
N ASP A 373 12.60 23.53 21.87
CA ASP A 373 11.34 23.91 22.50
C ASP A 373 10.15 23.73 21.55
N ALA A 374 9.22 22.86 21.92
CA ALA A 374 7.98 22.67 21.18
C ALA A 374 7.11 23.94 21.21
N PRO A 375 6.63 24.43 20.04
CA PRO A 375 5.81 25.63 19.95
C PRO A 375 4.50 25.45 20.73
N PRO A 376 3.89 26.52 21.27
CA PRO A 376 2.68 26.41 22.11
C PRO A 376 1.53 25.64 21.46
N ALA A 377 1.34 25.77 20.14
CA ALA A 377 0.32 25.07 19.36
C ALA A 377 0.52 23.54 19.30
N ALA A 378 1.76 23.04 19.43
CA ALA A 378 2.03 21.60 19.45
C ALA A 378 1.66 20.94 20.79
N ARG A 379 1.31 21.71 21.83
CA ARG A 379 0.94 21.21 23.16
C ARG A 379 -0.53 20.82 23.25
N VAL A 380 -1.02 20.03 22.29
CA VAL A 380 -2.34 19.42 22.36
C VAL A 380 -2.32 18.38 23.47
N LYS A 381 -3.03 18.66 24.58
CA LYS A 381 -3.17 17.68 25.66
C LYS A 381 -3.95 16.47 25.13
N PRO A 382 -3.48 15.23 25.31
CA PRO A 382 -4.27 14.06 24.97
C PRO A 382 -5.59 14.11 25.76
N ARG A 383 -6.73 13.99 25.07
CA ARG A 383 -8.03 13.83 25.73
C ARG A 383 -7.99 12.53 26.54
N SER A 384 -8.56 12.57 27.74
CA SER A 384 -8.68 11.38 28.57
C SER A 384 -9.82 10.52 28.04
N ASN A 385 -9.48 9.36 27.46
CA ASN A 385 -10.45 8.47 26.84
C ASN A 385 -11.16 7.64 27.91
N SER A 386 -12.31 8.15 28.38
CA SER A 386 -13.29 7.34 29.11
C SER A 386 -13.93 6.32 28.17
N SER A 387 -14.23 5.10 28.64
CA SER A 387 -14.87 4.06 27.82
C SER A 387 -16.23 4.47 27.27
N LEU A 388 -16.95 5.37 27.96
CA LEU A 388 -18.18 5.99 27.44
C LEU A 388 -17.90 6.96 26.30
N ASN A 389 -16.81 7.73 26.37
CA ASN A 389 -16.41 8.62 25.28
C ASN A 389 -16.06 7.80 24.04
N GLN A 390 -15.38 6.66 24.20
CA GLN A 390 -15.05 5.77 23.07
C GLN A 390 -16.30 5.19 22.38
N LEU A 391 -17.40 4.97 23.10
CA LEU A 391 -18.69 4.58 22.50
C LEU A 391 -19.41 5.76 21.84
N VAL A 392 -19.33 6.96 22.40
CA VAL A 392 -19.88 8.18 21.77
C VAL A 392 -19.10 8.51 20.49
N GLU A 393 -17.76 8.47 20.54
CA GLU A 393 -16.85 8.55 19.40
C GLU A 393 -17.09 7.43 18.39
N MET A 394 -17.61 6.27 18.83
CA MET A 394 -17.99 5.20 17.92
C MET A 394 -19.22 5.54 17.07
N PHE A 395 -20.12 6.44 17.50
CA PHE A 395 -21.32 6.83 16.75
C PHE A 395 -21.38 8.32 16.35
N SER A 396 -20.38 9.12 16.72
CA SER A 396 -20.26 10.51 16.31
C SER A 396 -19.62 10.61 14.92
N GLN A 397 -20.15 11.51 14.09
CA GLN A 397 -19.52 11.92 12.84
C GLN A 397 -18.06 12.37 13.10
N ALA A 398 -17.12 11.81 12.36
CA ALA A 398 -15.70 12.09 12.53
C ALA A 398 -15.38 13.51 12.02
N GLU A 399 -14.99 14.42 12.91
CA GLU A 399 -14.62 15.80 12.57
C GLU A 399 -13.43 15.81 11.59
N TYR A 400 -13.50 16.61 10.53
CA TYR A 400 -12.41 16.71 9.54
C TYR A 400 -11.16 17.28 10.23
N PRO A 401 -9.97 16.65 10.07
CA PRO A 401 -8.79 17.04 10.84
C PRO A 401 -8.36 18.47 10.53
N PRO A 402 -7.82 19.22 11.51
CA PRO A 402 -7.32 20.57 11.30
C PRO A 402 -6.25 20.60 10.20
N PRO A 403 -6.01 21.76 9.55
CA PRO A 403 -5.04 21.86 8.48
C PRO A 403 -3.62 21.47 8.95
N PRO A 404 -2.86 20.73 8.12
CA PRO A 404 -1.46 20.49 8.39
C PRO A 404 -0.69 21.82 8.36
N PRO A 405 0.46 21.94 9.04
CA PRO A 405 1.24 23.15 9.01
C PRO A 405 1.73 23.48 7.59
N ASP A 406 1.62 24.75 7.19
CA ASP A 406 2.01 25.27 5.86
C ASP A 406 3.50 25.04 5.51
N GLY A 407 4.32 24.66 6.48
CA GLY A 407 5.76 24.43 6.32
C GLY A 407 6.60 25.67 6.00
N THR A 408 5.98 26.86 6.01
CA THR A 408 6.64 28.16 5.82
C THR A 408 7.45 28.62 7.05
N GLN A 409 7.10 28.11 8.23
CA GLN A 409 7.84 28.33 9.47
C GLN A 409 8.97 27.29 9.61
N PRO A 410 10.06 27.62 10.33
CA PRO A 410 11.08 26.64 10.66
C PRO A 410 10.51 25.58 11.62
N PRO A 411 10.84 24.29 11.43
CA PRO A 411 10.50 23.26 12.40
C PRO A 411 11.21 23.46 13.75
N TRP A 412 10.73 22.74 14.75
CA TRP A 412 11.44 22.53 16.02
C TRP A 412 11.99 21.10 16.04
N ARG A 413 13.02 20.86 16.86
CA ARG A 413 13.83 19.63 16.92
C ARG A 413 13.12 18.46 17.61
N SER A 414 11.96 18.11 17.04
CA SER A 414 11.06 17.03 17.42
C SER A 414 11.70 15.64 17.26
N PRO A 415 11.09 14.56 17.82
CA PRO A 415 11.52 13.20 17.53
C PRO A 415 11.56 12.89 16.02
N HIS A 416 10.63 13.43 15.24
CA HIS A 416 10.62 13.29 13.78
C HIS A 416 11.87 13.90 13.13
N GLU A 417 12.19 15.14 13.50
CA GLU A 417 13.39 15.84 13.01
C GLU A 417 14.69 15.12 13.42
N ARG A 418 14.74 14.52 14.61
CA ARG A 418 15.88 13.69 15.04
C ARG A 418 16.01 12.38 14.25
N CYS A 419 14.89 11.77 13.83
CA CYS A 419 14.91 10.67 12.88
C CYS A 419 15.44 11.11 11.50
N GLN A 420 15.12 12.33 11.06
CA GLN A 420 15.66 12.91 9.82
C GLN A 420 17.15 13.29 9.95
N GLU A 421 17.63 13.72 11.12
CA GLU A 421 19.07 13.87 11.39
C GLU A 421 19.80 12.53 11.26
N ALA A 422 19.23 11.44 11.76
CA ALA A 422 19.79 10.11 11.61
C ALA A 422 19.87 9.68 10.14
N SER A 423 18.81 9.87 9.34
CA SER A 423 18.84 9.50 7.91
C SER A 423 19.83 10.34 7.10
N LEU A 424 19.98 11.63 7.42
CA LEU A 424 21.04 12.48 6.84
C LEU A 424 22.44 11.96 7.18
N SER A 425 22.70 11.61 8.44
CA SER A 425 23.98 11.00 8.85
C SER A 425 24.25 9.66 8.14
N LEU A 426 23.20 8.85 7.90
CA LEU A 426 23.32 7.60 7.15
C LEU A 426 23.74 7.85 5.69
N TRP A 427 23.08 8.77 4.99
CA TRP A 427 23.43 9.12 3.60
C TRP A 427 24.83 9.75 3.47
N ILE A 428 25.23 10.58 4.44
CA ILE A 428 26.61 11.11 4.53
C ILE A 428 27.60 9.95 4.70
N GLY A 429 27.31 8.99 5.59
CA GLY A 429 28.14 7.81 5.80
C GLY A 429 28.29 6.94 4.56
N GLU A 430 27.20 6.67 3.83
CA GLU A 430 27.22 5.97 2.55
C GLU A 430 28.09 6.68 1.50
N ILE A 431 27.93 7.99 1.35
CA ILE A 431 28.68 8.78 0.36
C ILE A 431 30.18 8.77 0.70
N LEU A 432 30.55 9.05 1.95
CA LEU A 432 31.95 9.04 2.40
C LEU A 432 32.59 7.64 2.24
N PHE A 433 31.84 6.58 2.55
CA PHE A 433 32.31 5.19 2.38
C PHE A 433 32.49 4.81 0.91
N ALA A 434 31.68 5.37 0.01
CA ALA A 434 31.76 5.12 -1.42
C ALA A 434 32.88 5.92 -2.12
N SER A 435 33.14 7.16 -1.68
CA SER A 435 34.03 8.10 -2.38
C SER A 435 35.42 8.26 -1.74
N SER A 436 35.51 8.73 -0.50
CA SER A 436 36.75 9.29 0.06
C SER A 436 37.35 8.49 1.22
N SER A 437 36.54 8.15 2.24
CA SER A 437 37.02 7.71 3.55
C SER A 437 36.13 6.61 4.13
N LYS A 438 36.62 5.36 4.07
CA LYS A 438 35.82 4.18 4.45
C LYS A 438 35.65 4.04 5.96
N ASP A 439 36.71 4.27 6.75
CA ASP A 439 36.60 4.24 8.22
C ASP A 439 35.67 5.36 8.72
N GLU A 440 35.73 6.55 8.11
CA GLU A 440 34.87 7.68 8.49
C GLU A 440 33.40 7.44 8.09
N GLY A 441 33.13 7.03 6.85
CA GLY A 441 31.76 6.71 6.41
C GLY A 441 31.11 5.60 7.24
N LEU A 442 31.92 4.61 7.68
CA LEU A 442 31.50 3.59 8.63
C LEU A 442 31.16 4.17 10.01
N SER A 443 31.92 5.14 10.52
CA SER A 443 31.60 5.82 11.80
C SER A 443 30.32 6.65 11.74
N TRP A 444 30.08 7.38 10.65
CA TRP A 444 28.81 8.10 10.41
C TRP A 444 27.61 7.15 10.37
N THR A 445 27.77 5.99 9.73
CA THR A 445 26.74 4.95 9.68
C THR A 445 26.42 4.42 11.10
N ARG A 446 27.43 4.22 11.96
CA ARG A 446 27.22 3.83 13.37
C ARG A 446 26.46 4.90 14.16
N GLU A 447 26.87 6.16 14.05
CA GLU A 447 26.20 7.28 14.72
C GLU A 447 24.71 7.35 14.31
N SER A 448 24.41 7.15 13.02
CA SER A 448 23.01 7.13 12.54
C SER A 448 22.17 5.99 13.17
N VAL A 449 22.75 4.79 13.30
CA VAL A 449 22.11 3.63 13.93
C VAL A 449 21.90 3.86 15.44
N ASP A 450 22.89 4.41 16.13
CA ASP A 450 22.80 4.72 17.57
C ASP A 450 21.70 5.77 17.84
N VAL A 451 21.64 6.86 17.06
CA VAL A 451 20.60 7.91 17.20
C VAL A 451 19.20 7.35 16.88
N ALA A 452 19.06 6.58 15.81
CA ALA A 452 17.77 5.98 15.43
C ALA A 452 17.26 4.98 16.48
N GLU A 453 18.15 4.13 17.04
CA GLU A 453 17.78 3.22 18.13
C GLU A 453 17.40 4.00 19.42
N GLU A 454 18.13 5.06 19.76
CA GLU A 454 17.81 5.90 20.93
C GLU A 454 16.43 6.55 20.79
N GLN A 455 16.11 7.16 19.65
CA GLN A 455 14.79 7.78 19.45
C GLN A 455 13.67 6.74 19.46
N LEU A 456 13.86 5.55 18.88
CA LEU A 456 12.86 4.47 18.94
C LEU A 456 12.60 3.96 20.36
N ARG A 457 13.63 3.91 21.22
CA ARG A 457 13.50 3.54 22.63
C ARG A 457 12.82 4.62 23.47
N ASN A 458 13.04 5.90 23.14
CA ASN A 458 12.46 7.04 23.84
C ASN A 458 11.02 7.37 23.41
N MET A 459 10.54 6.80 22.30
CA MET A 459 9.17 6.97 21.82
C MET A 459 8.22 5.94 22.44
N ASP A 460 7.25 6.40 23.22
CA ASP A 460 6.14 5.57 23.72
C ASP A 460 5.40 4.86 22.58
N LEU A 461 5.17 3.55 22.74
CA LEU A 461 4.52 2.70 21.73
C LEU A 461 3.07 3.13 21.40
N LEU A 462 2.37 3.77 22.33
CA LEU A 462 0.94 4.12 22.20
C LEU A 462 0.68 5.60 21.87
N THR A 463 1.58 6.50 22.25
CA THR A 463 1.41 7.96 22.16
C THR A 463 2.44 8.67 21.28
N GLY A 464 3.54 7.99 20.92
CA GLY A 464 4.56 8.54 20.02
C GLY A 464 4.05 8.75 18.58
N ASP A 465 4.59 9.78 17.92
CA ASP A 465 4.28 10.09 16.53
C ASP A 465 4.57 8.90 15.60
N LYS A 466 3.54 8.45 14.87
CA LYS A 466 3.61 7.35 13.91
C LYS A 466 4.59 7.66 12.78
N ALA A 467 4.67 8.92 12.32
CA ALA A 467 5.56 9.32 11.23
C ALA A 467 7.03 9.31 11.66
N ALA A 468 7.35 9.88 12.83
CA ALA A 468 8.66 9.75 13.46
C ALA A 468 9.08 8.27 13.63
N ARG A 469 8.20 7.43 14.19
CA ARG A 469 8.50 6.01 14.41
C ARG A 469 8.81 5.27 13.10
N LYS A 470 7.99 5.47 12.06
CA LYS A 470 8.22 4.88 10.73
C LYS A 470 9.59 5.32 10.16
N THR A 471 9.88 6.62 10.19
CA THR A 471 11.13 7.20 9.67
C THR A 471 12.36 6.64 10.40
N CYS A 472 12.36 6.65 11.74
CA CYS A 472 13.47 6.09 12.52
C CYS A 472 13.64 4.58 12.28
N ARG A 473 12.55 3.82 12.12
CA ARG A 473 12.61 2.38 11.85
C ARG A 473 13.22 2.09 10.47
N GLU A 474 12.79 2.81 9.44
CA GLU A 474 13.37 2.71 8.09
C GLU A 474 14.86 3.07 8.10
N CYS A 475 15.24 4.11 8.84
CA CYS A 475 16.65 4.48 9.07
C CYS A 475 17.43 3.39 9.81
N LEU A 476 16.87 2.79 10.87
CA LEU A 476 17.54 1.75 11.65
C LEU A 476 17.76 0.47 10.83
N ASN A 477 16.75 0.04 10.08
CA ASN A 477 16.84 -1.10 9.15
C ASN A 477 17.92 -0.89 8.09
N THR A 478 17.83 0.23 7.39
CA THR A 478 18.74 0.57 6.29
C THR A 478 20.16 0.75 6.82
N GLY A 479 20.32 1.40 7.98
CA GLY A 479 21.61 1.61 8.64
C GLY A 479 22.28 0.31 9.09
N LEU A 480 21.53 -0.65 9.63
CA LEU A 480 22.09 -1.97 10.03
C LEU A 480 22.50 -2.82 8.82
N ASP A 481 21.69 -2.85 7.75
CA ASP A 481 22.04 -3.56 6.51
C ASP A 481 23.25 -2.89 5.82
N ASN A 482 23.27 -1.57 5.73
CA ASN A 482 24.42 -0.82 5.21
C ASN A 482 25.69 -1.08 6.03
N TRP A 483 25.63 -1.02 7.37
CA TRP A 483 26.77 -1.33 8.23
C TRP A 483 27.27 -2.76 7.99
N ALA A 484 26.39 -3.76 7.91
CA ALA A 484 26.76 -5.15 7.57
C ALA A 484 27.50 -5.22 6.22
N ARG A 485 26.93 -4.59 5.17
CA ARG A 485 27.53 -4.55 3.82
C ARG A 485 28.89 -3.85 3.81
N MET A 486 29.05 -2.76 4.55
CA MET A 486 30.30 -2.01 4.67
C MET A 486 31.40 -2.87 5.33
N VAL A 487 31.10 -3.54 6.44
CA VAL A 487 32.04 -4.43 7.15
C VAL A 487 32.45 -5.61 6.27
N VAL A 488 31.49 -6.27 5.59
CA VAL A 488 31.78 -7.36 4.65
C VAL A 488 32.67 -6.91 3.48
N LYS A 489 32.48 -5.68 2.98
CA LYS A 489 33.34 -5.12 1.92
C LYS A 489 34.76 -4.86 2.44
N LEU A 490 34.90 -4.27 3.63
CA LEU A 490 36.19 -3.99 4.25
C LEU A 490 36.98 -5.27 4.57
N ALA A 491 36.33 -6.31 5.10
CA ALA A 491 36.95 -7.62 5.31
C ALA A 491 37.50 -8.20 4.00
N LYS A 492 36.69 -8.23 2.93
CA LYS A 492 37.10 -8.73 1.60
C LYS A 492 38.20 -7.89 0.94
N GLU A 493 38.24 -6.58 1.19
CA GLU A 493 39.33 -5.73 0.71
C GLU A 493 40.64 -5.99 1.46
N GLU A 494 40.57 -6.24 2.77
CA GLU A 494 41.74 -6.59 3.60
C GLU A 494 42.30 -7.97 3.24
N GLU A 495 41.44 -8.99 3.05
CA GLU A 495 41.83 -10.30 2.51
C GLU A 495 42.58 -10.15 1.17
N LYS A 496 42.05 -9.35 0.24
CA LYS A 496 42.69 -9.07 -1.05
C LYS A 496 44.01 -8.32 -0.89
N ARG A 497 44.11 -7.38 0.05
CA ARG A 497 45.35 -6.66 0.36
C ARG A 497 46.42 -7.62 0.88
N ARG A 498 46.06 -8.52 1.80
CA ARG A 498 46.94 -9.57 2.32
C ARG A 498 47.36 -10.59 1.26
N ALA A 499 46.44 -11.05 0.41
CA ALA A 499 46.78 -11.96 -0.69
C ALA A 499 47.78 -11.33 -1.68
N LYS A 500 47.60 -10.04 -2.01
CA LYS A 500 48.56 -9.27 -2.82
C LYS A 500 49.91 -9.13 -2.10
N ALA A 501 49.90 -8.75 -0.82
CA ALA A 501 51.11 -8.61 -0.02
C ALA A 501 51.90 -9.92 0.07
N ALA A 502 51.23 -11.05 0.34
CA ALA A 502 51.83 -12.39 0.39
C ALA A 502 52.40 -12.84 -0.96
N THR A 503 51.83 -12.36 -2.08
CA THR A 503 52.35 -12.63 -3.44
C THR A 503 53.56 -11.74 -3.77
N GLN A 504 53.68 -10.57 -3.14
CA GLN A 504 54.81 -9.64 -3.32
C GLN A 504 55.94 -9.85 -2.30
N SER A 505 55.66 -10.43 -1.13
CA SER A 505 56.64 -10.71 -0.08
C SER A 505 57.45 -11.97 -0.36
N SER A 506 58.21 -11.96 -1.45
CA SER A 506 59.32 -12.88 -1.64
C SER A 506 60.64 -12.18 -1.30
N VAL A 507 61.57 -12.92 -0.69
CA VAL A 507 62.98 -12.58 -0.43
C VAL A 507 63.39 -11.84 0.88
N PHE A 508 62.59 -10.98 1.54
CA PHE A 508 63.11 -10.17 2.68
C PHE A 508 62.36 -10.11 4.04
N SER A 509 61.29 -10.87 4.29
CA SER A 509 60.48 -10.71 5.53
C SER A 509 60.95 -11.52 6.77
N LEU A 510 62.25 -11.71 6.99
CA LEU A 510 62.76 -12.50 8.14
C LEU A 510 62.87 -11.71 9.46
N TRP A 511 62.85 -10.37 9.41
CA TRP A 511 63.21 -9.49 10.54
C TRP A 511 62.21 -8.34 10.78
N GLY A 512 60.91 -8.64 10.74
CA GLY A 512 59.85 -7.70 11.09
C GLY A 512 58.77 -8.39 11.91
N GLY A 513 58.57 -7.97 13.17
CA GLY A 513 57.59 -8.57 14.07
C GLY A 513 56.16 -8.42 13.55
N ALA A 514 55.34 -9.46 13.72
CA ALA A 514 53.94 -9.45 13.31
C ALA A 514 53.16 -8.37 14.08
N ALA A 515 52.57 -7.42 13.35
CA ALA A 515 51.55 -6.55 13.90
C ALA A 515 50.31 -7.37 14.30
N PRO A 516 49.57 -6.98 15.36
CA PRO A 516 48.40 -7.72 15.81
C PRO A 516 47.31 -7.82 14.73
N THR A 517 46.55 -8.91 14.80
CA THR A 517 45.67 -9.44 13.76
C THR A 517 44.47 -8.53 13.45
N THR A 518 44.57 -7.74 12.36
CA THR A 518 43.45 -6.90 11.84
C THR A 518 42.20 -7.68 11.39
N GLU A 519 42.28 -9.02 11.37
CA GLU A 519 41.19 -9.94 11.01
C GLU A 519 40.15 -10.00 12.14
N ASP A 520 40.61 -9.89 13.39
CA ASP A 520 39.75 -9.85 14.58
C ASP A 520 38.90 -8.57 14.63
N ARG A 521 39.37 -7.46 14.02
CA ARG A 521 38.60 -6.19 13.98
C ARG A 521 37.31 -6.36 13.19
N TRP A 522 37.38 -6.79 11.94
CA TRP A 522 36.18 -6.84 11.08
C TRP A 522 35.24 -8.00 11.43
N THR A 523 35.77 -9.10 11.97
CA THR A 523 34.95 -10.21 12.48
C THR A 523 34.24 -9.84 13.79
N ALA A 524 34.90 -9.12 14.71
CA ALA A 524 34.23 -8.56 15.89
C ALA A 524 33.14 -7.54 15.51
N GLU A 525 33.39 -6.69 14.52
CA GLU A 525 32.40 -5.71 14.03
C GLU A 525 31.19 -6.39 13.37
N ASP A 526 31.38 -7.44 12.56
CA ASP A 526 30.29 -8.25 12.00
C ASP A 526 29.46 -8.95 13.09
N ALA A 527 30.12 -9.43 14.16
CA ALA A 527 29.44 -9.98 15.33
C ALA A 527 28.61 -8.90 16.08
N VAL A 528 29.15 -7.69 16.25
CA VAL A 528 28.43 -6.54 16.84
C VAL A 528 27.21 -6.15 16.00
N VAL A 529 27.32 -6.11 14.67
CA VAL A 529 26.18 -5.82 13.78
C VAL A 529 25.11 -6.89 13.92
N LYS A 530 25.47 -8.18 13.85
CA LYS A 530 24.51 -9.29 14.00
C LYS A 530 23.78 -9.27 15.33
N GLU A 531 24.49 -9.02 16.43
CA GLU A 531 23.90 -8.94 17.76
C GLU A 531 23.00 -7.69 17.93
N ARG A 532 23.40 -6.54 17.38
CA ARG A 532 22.55 -5.33 17.35
C ARG A 532 21.29 -5.55 16.51
N THR A 533 21.38 -6.17 15.33
CA THR A 533 20.22 -6.54 14.50
C THR A 533 19.29 -7.50 15.23
N ARG A 534 19.84 -8.47 15.98
CA ARG A 534 19.06 -9.37 16.84
C ARG A 534 18.34 -8.61 17.97
N ARG A 535 19.00 -7.65 18.62
CA ARG A 535 18.45 -6.83 19.71
C ARG A 535 17.37 -5.86 19.25
N THR A 536 17.53 -5.26 18.08
CA THR A 536 16.65 -4.21 17.55
C THR A 536 15.42 -4.75 16.80
N ARG A 537 15.36 -6.07 16.55
CA ARG A 537 14.27 -6.74 15.85
C ARG A 537 12.87 -6.37 16.37
N GLU A 538 12.71 -6.24 17.69
CA GLU A 538 11.44 -5.88 18.34
C GLU A 538 11.00 -4.42 18.07
N LEU A 539 11.94 -3.51 17.80
CA LEU A 539 11.66 -2.12 17.38
C LEU A 539 11.33 -2.04 15.88
N VAL A 540 11.84 -3.02 15.13
CA VAL A 540 11.80 -3.12 13.67
C VAL A 540 10.54 -3.80 13.16
N GLU A 541 10.12 -4.90 13.77
CA GLU A 541 8.94 -5.64 13.33
C GLU A 541 7.66 -4.96 13.85
N ASP A 542 6.71 -4.63 12.96
CA ASP A 542 5.38 -4.23 13.38
C ASP A 542 4.63 -5.43 13.94
N LEU A 543 4.70 -5.58 15.27
CA LEU A 543 3.70 -6.33 16.01
C LEU A 543 2.37 -5.56 15.99
N THR A 544 1.71 -5.53 14.83
CA THR A 544 0.28 -5.22 14.77
C THR A 544 -0.41 -6.25 15.68
N PRO A 545 -1.02 -5.85 16.80
CA PRO A 545 -1.75 -6.81 17.62
C PRO A 545 -2.86 -7.38 16.73
N ALA A 546 -2.93 -8.71 16.63
CA ALA A 546 -3.93 -9.38 15.81
C ALA A 546 -5.31 -8.80 16.18
N SER A 547 -5.98 -8.19 15.20
CA SER A 547 -7.28 -7.53 15.39
C SER A 547 -8.19 -8.45 16.19
N PRO A 548 -8.90 -7.98 17.23
CA PRO A 548 -9.66 -8.82 18.14
C PRO A 548 -10.72 -9.59 17.35
N ASN A 549 -10.35 -10.82 17.01
CA ASN A 549 -11.12 -11.68 16.13
C ASN A 549 -12.32 -12.14 16.97
N LEU A 550 -13.56 -12.03 16.49
CA LEU A 550 -14.75 -12.30 17.32
C LEU A 550 -14.71 -13.69 17.99
N ALA A 551 -14.00 -14.65 17.39
CA ALA A 551 -13.71 -15.97 17.96
C ALA A 551 -12.91 -15.96 19.28
N SER A 552 -12.14 -14.91 19.62
CA SER A 552 -11.45 -14.78 20.90
C SER A 552 -12.35 -14.29 22.04
N LEU A 553 -13.48 -13.63 21.72
CA LEU A 553 -14.51 -13.26 22.70
C LEU A 553 -15.42 -14.45 23.07
N PHE A 554 -15.45 -15.50 22.25
CA PHE A 554 -16.16 -16.76 22.53
C PHE A 554 -15.24 -17.88 23.07
N LYS A 555 -14.04 -17.53 23.53
CA LYS A 555 -13.16 -18.39 24.34
C LYS A 555 -13.05 -17.84 25.76
N ALA A 556 -14.15 -17.96 26.51
CA ALA A 556 -14.24 -17.79 27.95
C ALA A 556 -15.03 -18.97 28.53
#